data_AF-A0A817UHR6-F1
#
_entry.id   AF-A0A817UHR6-F1
#
_cell.length_a   1.000
_cell.length_b   1.000
_cell.length_c   1.000
_cell.angle_alpha   90.00
_cell.angle_beta   90.00
_cell.angle_gamma   90.00
#
_symmetry.space_group_name_H-M   'P 1'
#
loop_
_entity.id
_entity.type
_entity.pdbx_description
1 polymer ?
#
loop_
_entity_poly.entity_id
_entity_poly.type
_entity_poly.pdbx_seq_one_letter_code
_entity_poly.pdbx_strand_id
1 'polypeptide(L)'
;MAESLADSTFEIHQAAAYGFGVIGMNGGSIYAHTCTEALPHLFALISSPDSRHAPENNIATENTVNALHQILFSWFPIHEDTEETSYIYGYLCDLIESNNSVIIEQNNFIVPNVIKLFANAFVKSSIEVNSVVDQRMVIILRHIQVSFSFFID
;
A
#
# COMPACT_ATOMS: atom_id res chain seq x y z
N MET A 1 -12.86 -6.07 -13.14
CA MET A 1 -11.40 -6.32 -13.11
C MET A 1 -10.90 -6.36 -11.66
N ALA A 2 -11.20 -5.36 -10.83
CA ALA A 2 -10.89 -5.40 -9.39
C ALA A 2 -11.55 -6.59 -8.66
N GLU A 3 -12.75 -7.00 -9.08
CA GLU A 3 -13.44 -8.18 -8.54
C GLU A 3 -12.63 -9.49 -8.65
N SER A 4 -11.74 -9.60 -9.66
CA SER A 4 -10.87 -10.77 -9.82
C SER A 4 -9.79 -10.85 -8.74
N LEU A 5 -9.51 -9.77 -8.01
CA LEU A 5 -8.67 -9.79 -6.80
C LEU A 5 -9.41 -10.45 -5.62
N ALA A 6 -10.74 -10.52 -5.65
CA ALA A 6 -11.54 -11.15 -4.60
C ALA A 6 -11.96 -12.59 -4.95
N ASP A 7 -11.39 -13.18 -6.01
CA ASP A 7 -11.73 -14.55 -6.42
C ASP A 7 -11.20 -15.58 -5.41
N SER A 8 -11.99 -16.63 -5.18
CA SER A 8 -11.61 -17.77 -4.32
C SER A 8 -10.47 -18.61 -4.90
N THR A 9 -10.25 -18.52 -6.21
CA THR A 9 -9.22 -19.25 -6.95
C THR A 9 -7.91 -18.48 -6.90
N PHE A 10 -6.88 -19.14 -6.39
CA PHE A 10 -5.59 -18.55 -6.13
C PHE A 10 -4.90 -17.99 -7.39
N GLU A 11 -4.93 -18.75 -8.47
CA GLU A 11 -4.32 -18.37 -9.73
C GLU A 11 -4.99 -17.14 -10.35
N ILE A 12 -6.29 -16.96 -10.08
CA ILE A 12 -7.08 -15.83 -10.61
C ILE A 12 -6.69 -14.54 -9.89
N HIS A 13 -6.63 -14.54 -8.56
CA HIS A 13 -6.18 -13.33 -7.85
C HIS A 13 -4.69 -13.04 -8.07
N GLN A 14 -3.85 -14.07 -8.32
CA GLN A 14 -2.43 -13.88 -8.62
C GLN A 14 -2.27 -13.14 -9.96
N ALA A 15 -2.97 -13.61 -11.00
CA ALA A 15 -2.96 -13.00 -12.31
C ALA A 15 -3.52 -11.57 -12.27
N ALA A 16 -4.60 -11.36 -11.50
CA ALA A 16 -5.17 -10.03 -11.29
C ALA A 16 -4.18 -9.09 -10.59
N ALA A 17 -3.56 -9.51 -9.49
CA ALA A 17 -2.56 -8.74 -8.77
C ALA A 17 -1.40 -8.33 -9.68
N TYR A 18 -0.83 -9.29 -10.43
CA TYR A 18 0.23 -9.00 -11.40
C TYR A 18 -0.21 -7.94 -12.43
N GLY A 19 -1.41 -8.10 -13.01
CA GLY A 19 -1.97 -7.14 -13.95
C GLY A 19 -2.09 -5.72 -13.37
N PHE A 20 -2.60 -5.61 -12.15
CA PHE A 20 -2.69 -4.32 -11.44
C PHE A 20 -1.33 -3.69 -11.17
N GLY A 21 -0.31 -4.48 -10.86
CA GLY A 21 1.07 -3.99 -10.74
C GLY A 21 1.61 -3.41 -12.05
N VAL A 22 1.42 -4.13 -13.16
CA VAL A 22 1.83 -3.68 -14.51
C VAL A 22 1.09 -2.39 -14.91
N ILE A 23 -0.22 -2.31 -14.63
CA ILE A 23 -1.04 -1.12 -14.85
C ILE A 23 -0.51 0.05 -14.02
N GLY A 24 -0.18 -0.16 -12.75
CA GLY A 24 0.45 0.83 -11.90
C GLY A 24 1.74 1.38 -12.52
N MET A 25 2.69 0.52 -12.86
CA MET A 25 3.99 0.99 -13.38
C MET A 25 3.94 1.61 -14.78
N ASN A 26 3.11 1.07 -15.68
CA ASN A 26 3.22 1.36 -17.11
C ASN A 26 1.94 1.92 -17.75
N GLY A 27 0.81 1.89 -17.03
CA GLY A 27 -0.49 2.28 -17.59
C GLY A 27 -0.65 3.79 -17.79
N GLY A 28 0.06 4.60 -17.00
CA GLY A 28 -0.09 6.06 -17.00
C GLY A 28 -1.37 6.54 -16.29
N SER A 29 -1.58 7.86 -16.29
CA SER A 29 -2.61 8.53 -15.47
C SER A 29 -4.05 8.10 -15.76
N ILE A 30 -4.35 7.59 -16.96
CA ILE A 30 -5.69 7.12 -17.33
C ILE A 30 -6.17 5.94 -16.47
N TYR A 31 -5.26 5.21 -15.83
CA TYR A 31 -5.58 4.09 -14.94
C TYR A 31 -5.52 4.47 -13.45
N ALA A 32 -5.31 5.75 -13.10
CA ALA A 32 -5.20 6.18 -11.71
C ALA A 32 -6.43 5.77 -10.87
N HIS A 33 -7.63 5.93 -11.42
CA HIS A 33 -8.87 5.52 -10.76
C HIS A 33 -8.93 3.99 -10.58
N THR A 34 -8.63 3.22 -11.64
CA THR A 34 -8.58 1.75 -11.60
C THR A 34 -7.57 1.23 -10.57
N CYS A 35 -6.40 1.86 -10.46
CA CYS A 35 -5.41 1.55 -9.44
C CYS A 35 -5.93 1.87 -8.03
N THR A 36 -6.66 2.98 -7.86
CA THR A 36 -7.24 3.39 -6.57
C THR A 36 -8.30 2.41 -6.09
N GLU A 37 -9.15 1.93 -7.00
CA GLU A 37 -10.18 0.91 -6.73
C GLU A 37 -9.56 -0.45 -6.34
N ALA A 38 -8.37 -0.77 -6.83
CA ALA A 38 -7.70 -2.03 -6.52
C ALA A 38 -7.11 -2.07 -5.10
N LEU A 39 -6.75 -0.91 -4.53
CA LEU A 39 -6.00 -0.86 -3.27
C LEU A 39 -6.68 -1.59 -2.10
N PRO A 40 -7.98 -1.38 -1.81
CA PRO A 40 -8.63 -2.09 -0.71
C PRO A 40 -8.57 -3.61 -0.86
N HIS A 41 -8.71 -4.11 -2.10
CA HIS A 41 -8.65 -5.54 -2.39
C HIS A 41 -7.24 -6.11 -2.21
N LEU A 42 -6.21 -5.40 -2.68
CA LEU A 42 -4.81 -5.79 -2.48
C LEU A 42 -4.47 -5.83 -0.98
N PHE A 43 -4.89 -4.82 -0.22
CA PHE A 43 -4.70 -4.82 1.23
C PHE A 43 -5.42 -5.97 1.93
N ALA A 44 -6.65 -6.29 1.53
CA ALA A 44 -7.42 -7.40 2.08
C ALA A 44 -6.76 -8.76 1.80
N LEU A 45 -6.28 -8.99 0.57
CA LEU A 45 -5.54 -10.21 0.20
C LEU A 45 -4.28 -10.39 1.05
N ILE A 46 -3.50 -9.32 1.21
CA ILE A 46 -2.25 -9.36 1.97
C ILE A 46 -2.49 -9.58 3.47
N SER A 47 -3.62 -9.09 3.99
CA SER A 47 -4.00 -9.18 5.41
C SER A 47 -4.84 -10.41 5.74
N SER A 48 -5.21 -11.21 4.73
CA SER A 48 -5.99 -12.42 4.94
C SER A 48 -5.25 -13.40 5.86
N PRO A 49 -5.91 -14.04 6.84
CA PRO A 49 -5.31 -15.08 7.67
C PRO A 49 -4.66 -16.16 6.80
N ASP A 50 -5.29 -16.53 5.69
CA ASP A 50 -4.85 -17.59 4.79
C ASP A 50 -3.72 -17.18 3.85
N SER A 51 -3.31 -15.90 3.82
CA SER A 51 -2.32 -15.36 2.88
C SER A 51 -0.97 -16.11 2.87
N ARG A 52 -0.62 -16.78 3.97
CA ARG A 52 0.64 -17.54 4.11
C ARG A 52 0.47 -18.94 4.71
N HIS A 53 -0.74 -19.48 4.68
CA HIS A 53 -1.02 -20.80 5.28
C HIS A 53 -0.45 -21.98 4.46
N ALA A 54 -0.31 -21.83 3.14
CA ALA A 54 0.21 -22.86 2.25
C ALA A 54 1.30 -22.30 1.31
N PRO A 55 2.20 -23.15 0.78
CA PRO A 55 3.28 -22.72 -0.12
C PRO A 55 2.78 -21.98 -1.37
N GLU A 56 1.68 -22.47 -1.97
CA GLU A 56 1.00 -21.82 -3.06
C GLU A 56 0.61 -20.39 -2.66
N ASN A 57 -0.03 -20.21 -1.49
CA ASN A 57 -0.50 -18.92 -0.98
C ASN A 57 0.59 -17.84 -0.89
N ASN A 58 1.82 -18.25 -0.57
CA ASN A 58 2.95 -17.34 -0.47
C ASN A 58 3.23 -16.61 -1.80
N ILE A 59 3.12 -17.29 -2.94
CA ILE A 59 3.50 -16.73 -4.24
C ILE A 59 2.56 -15.60 -4.68
N ALA A 60 1.26 -15.74 -4.46
CA ALA A 60 0.32 -14.66 -4.78
C ALA A 60 0.32 -13.57 -3.73
N THR A 61 0.57 -13.89 -2.46
CA THR A 61 0.77 -12.85 -1.45
C THR A 61 1.98 -11.98 -1.81
N GLU A 62 3.10 -12.58 -2.23
CA GLU A 62 4.26 -11.84 -2.74
C GLU A 62 3.93 -11.02 -3.99
N ASN A 63 3.19 -11.57 -4.95
CA ASN A 63 2.77 -10.82 -6.14
C ASN A 63 1.80 -9.68 -5.80
N THR A 64 0.92 -9.86 -4.82
CA THR A 64 -0.03 -8.84 -4.35
C THR A 64 0.70 -7.71 -3.65
N VAL A 65 1.68 -8.04 -2.80
CA VAL A 65 2.59 -7.06 -2.18
C VAL A 65 3.35 -6.29 -3.26
N ASN A 66 3.89 -6.98 -4.27
CA ASN A 66 4.59 -6.33 -5.37
C ASN A 66 3.67 -5.41 -6.19
N ALA A 67 2.44 -5.84 -6.48
CA ALA A 67 1.44 -5.03 -7.19
C ALA A 67 1.07 -3.76 -6.42
N LEU A 68 0.87 -3.88 -5.10
CA LEU A 68 0.65 -2.75 -4.21
C LEU A 68 1.83 -1.77 -4.28
N HIS A 69 3.07 -2.26 -4.18
CA HIS A 69 4.25 -1.41 -4.30
C HIS A 69 4.33 -0.71 -5.65
N GLN A 70 4.02 -1.41 -6.73
CA GLN A 70 4.06 -0.87 -8.09
C GLN A 70 3.02 0.24 -8.30
N ILE A 71 1.79 0.04 -7.83
CA ILE A 71 0.74 1.06 -7.85
C ILE A 71 1.16 2.26 -7.02
N LEU A 72 1.55 2.04 -5.77
CA LEU A 72 1.98 3.12 -4.89
C LEU A 72 3.13 3.88 -5.55
N PHE A 73 4.22 3.22 -5.92
CA PHE A 73 5.39 3.88 -6.51
C PHE A 73 5.07 4.68 -7.77
N SER A 74 4.07 4.26 -8.57
CA SER A 74 3.60 5.01 -9.74
C SER A 74 2.92 6.35 -9.41
N TRP A 75 2.39 6.50 -8.19
CA TRP A 75 1.73 7.72 -7.73
C TRP A 75 2.72 8.76 -7.20
N PHE A 76 3.91 8.34 -6.74
CA PHE A 76 4.87 9.24 -6.11
C PHE A 76 5.95 9.91 -7.00
N PRO A 77 5.87 9.90 -8.35
CA PRO A 77 6.44 10.98 -9.14
C PRO A 77 5.55 12.23 -9.15
N ILE A 78 4.32 12.20 -8.60
CA ILE A 78 3.49 13.39 -8.38
C ILE A 78 3.97 14.06 -7.09
N HIS A 79 4.68 15.18 -7.22
CA HIS A 79 5.18 15.98 -6.09
C HIS A 79 4.94 17.49 -6.29
N GLU A 80 4.53 17.90 -7.49
CA GLU A 80 4.31 19.30 -7.84
C GLU A 80 2.85 19.74 -7.56
N ASP A 81 1.88 18.83 -7.70
CA ASP A 81 0.48 19.08 -7.33
C ASP A 81 0.25 18.70 -5.86
N THR A 82 0.32 19.69 -4.97
CA THR A 82 0.18 19.49 -3.52
C THR A 82 -1.25 19.15 -3.10
N GLU A 83 -2.26 19.47 -3.90
CA GLU A 83 -3.66 19.14 -3.62
C GLU A 83 -3.93 17.66 -3.92
N GLU A 84 -3.56 17.20 -5.12
CA GLU A 84 -3.68 15.80 -5.50
C GLU A 84 -2.81 14.91 -4.61
N THR A 85 -1.59 15.35 -4.29
CA THR A 85 -0.69 14.62 -3.40
C THR A 85 -1.28 14.47 -2.00
N SER A 86 -1.86 15.54 -1.45
CA SER A 86 -2.53 15.48 -0.13
C SER A 86 -3.70 14.51 -0.11
N TYR A 87 -4.51 14.48 -1.19
CA TYR A 87 -5.61 13.52 -1.31
C TYR A 87 -5.10 12.07 -1.33
N ILE A 88 -4.07 11.78 -2.14
CA ILE A 88 -3.51 10.43 -2.29
C ILE A 88 -2.92 9.93 -0.96
N TYR A 89 -2.09 10.73 -0.30
CA TYR A 89 -1.52 10.35 0.99
C TYR A 89 -2.59 10.26 2.08
N GLY A 90 -3.62 11.10 2.04
CA GLY A 90 -4.79 10.99 2.92
C GLY A 90 -5.52 9.66 2.76
N TYR A 91 -5.79 9.26 1.52
CA TYR A 91 -6.42 7.96 1.23
C TYR A 91 -5.55 6.79 1.65
N LEU A 92 -4.23 6.87 1.44
CA LEU A 92 -3.31 5.86 1.94
C LEU A 92 -3.33 5.75 3.47
N CYS A 93 -3.42 6.88 4.19
CA CYS A 93 -3.60 6.86 5.63
C CYS A 93 -4.93 6.18 6.01
N ASP A 94 -6.03 6.47 5.29
CA ASP A 94 -7.33 5.82 5.54
C ASP A 94 -7.23 4.30 5.40
N LEU A 95 -6.52 3.81 4.38
CA LEU A 95 -6.33 2.37 4.15
C LEU A 95 -5.47 1.68 5.21
N ILE A 96 -4.44 2.36 5.70
CA ILE A 96 -3.56 1.84 6.76
C ILE A 96 -4.32 1.81 8.10
N GLU A 97 -5.05 2.89 8.41
CA GLU A 97 -5.81 3.02 9.65
C GLU A 97 -7.02 2.07 9.68
N SER A 98 -7.73 1.91 8.56
CA SER A 98 -8.91 1.03 8.47
C SER A 98 -8.57 -0.45 8.56
N ASN A 99 -7.40 -0.87 8.06
CA ASN A 99 -6.96 -2.26 8.13
C ASN A 99 -6.22 -2.63 9.43
N ASN A 100 -6.28 -1.79 10.48
CA ASN A 100 -5.87 -2.03 11.88
C ASN A 100 -4.59 -2.86 12.08
N SER A 101 -3.51 -2.25 12.60
CA SER A 101 -2.29 -2.83 13.24
C SER A 101 -1.65 -4.12 12.70
N VAL A 102 -2.39 -5.15 12.32
CA VAL A 102 -2.03 -6.39 11.64
C VAL A 102 -1.13 -6.19 10.42
N ILE A 103 -1.36 -5.17 9.59
CA ILE A 103 -0.43 -4.88 8.47
C ILE A 103 0.95 -4.50 8.99
N ILE A 104 1.00 -3.74 10.09
CA ILE A 104 2.24 -3.26 10.70
C ILE A 104 2.87 -4.34 11.60
N GLU A 105 2.06 -5.15 12.27
CA GLU A 105 2.44 -6.15 13.27
C GLU A 105 2.76 -7.52 12.66
N GLN A 106 2.10 -7.91 11.56
CA GLN A 106 2.28 -9.21 10.91
C GLN A 106 2.94 -9.11 9.53
N ASN A 107 2.97 -7.94 8.90
CA ASN A 107 3.38 -7.79 7.50
C ASN A 107 4.62 -6.88 7.33
N ASN A 108 5.77 -7.42 7.75
CA ASN A 108 7.11 -6.81 7.66
C ASN A 108 7.53 -6.35 6.25
N PHE A 109 6.78 -6.66 5.19
CA PHE A 109 7.10 -6.27 3.81
C PHE A 109 6.44 -4.95 3.37
N ILE A 110 5.30 -4.57 3.94
CA ILE A 110 4.62 -3.30 3.61
C ILE A 110 5.28 -2.14 4.34
N VAL A 111 5.68 -2.37 5.60
CA VAL A 111 6.23 -1.35 6.48
C VAL A 111 7.44 -0.60 5.88
N PRO A 112 8.50 -1.28 5.37
CA PRO A 112 9.64 -0.59 4.77
C PRO A 112 9.25 0.32 3.60
N ASN A 113 8.25 -0.09 2.83
CA ASN A 113 7.79 0.65 1.67
C ASN A 113 6.94 1.86 2.07
N VAL A 114 6.08 1.74 3.07
CA VAL A 114 5.36 2.88 3.67
C VAL A 114 6.34 3.90 4.25
N ILE A 115 7.37 3.45 5.00
CA ILE A 115 8.41 4.34 5.54
C ILE A 115 9.10 5.09 4.40
N LYS A 116 9.56 4.38 3.37
CA LYS A 116 10.23 4.98 2.21
C LYS A 116 9.33 5.99 1.50
N LEU A 117 8.04 5.69 1.41
CA LEU A 117 7.03 6.55 0.78
C LEU A 117 6.83 7.87 1.51
N PHE A 118 6.64 7.78 2.83
CA PHE A 118 6.40 8.94 3.67
C PHE A 118 7.67 9.78 3.78
N ALA A 119 8.84 9.15 3.91
CA ALA A 119 10.12 9.83 3.88
C ALA A 119 10.33 10.62 2.57
N ASN A 120 10.01 10.02 1.41
CA ASN A 120 10.08 10.73 0.14
C ASN A 120 9.12 11.92 0.07
N ALA A 121 7.90 11.80 0.61
CA ALA A 121 6.94 12.90 0.69
C ALA A 121 7.51 14.10 1.45
N PHE A 122 8.10 13.83 2.62
CA PHE A 122 8.68 14.85 3.48
C PHE A 122 9.92 15.49 2.87
N VAL A 123 10.82 14.69 2.28
CA VAL A 123 12.04 15.20 1.64
C VAL A 123 11.71 16.09 0.44
N LYS A 124 10.65 15.76 -0.31
CA LYS A 124 10.20 16.54 -1.48
C LYS A 124 9.24 17.68 -1.13
N SER A 125 8.88 17.87 0.14
CA SER A 125 7.88 18.84 0.59
C SER A 125 6.54 18.69 -0.15
N SER A 126 6.16 17.47 -0.49
CA SER A 126 4.94 17.20 -1.29
C SER A 126 3.64 17.27 -0.48
N ILE A 127 3.76 17.38 0.85
CA ILE A 127 2.66 17.55 1.79
C ILE A 127 2.89 18.84 2.59
N GLU A 128 1.83 19.61 2.80
CA GLU A 128 1.88 20.81 3.63
C GLU A 128 2.16 20.44 5.10
N VAL A 129 3.18 21.09 5.67
CA VAL A 129 3.63 20.87 7.05
C VAL A 129 2.50 21.23 8.03
N ASN A 130 2.25 20.36 9.01
CA ASN A 130 1.16 20.45 9.99
C ASN A 130 -0.25 20.26 9.43
N SER A 131 -0.42 19.92 8.16
CA SER A 131 -1.72 19.51 7.62
C SER A 131 -2.26 18.27 8.33
N VAL A 132 -3.56 17.98 8.16
CA VAL A 132 -4.17 16.77 8.72
C VAL A 132 -3.45 15.51 8.22
N VAL A 133 -3.05 15.48 6.95
CA VAL A 133 -2.37 14.33 6.33
C VAL A 133 -0.96 14.16 6.90
N ASP A 134 -0.20 15.25 7.04
CA ASP A 134 1.13 15.24 7.70
C ASP A 134 1.07 14.64 9.10
N GLN A 135 0.12 15.08 9.92
CA GLN A 135 -0.06 14.58 11.28
C GLN A 135 -0.38 13.08 11.30
N ARG A 136 -1.25 12.62 10.40
CA ARG A 136 -1.60 11.18 10.27
C ARG A 136 -0.41 10.34 9.87
N MET A 137 0.37 10.79 8.88
CA MET A 137 1.59 10.11 8.45
C MET A 137 2.60 9.98 9.60
N VAL A 138 2.77 11.03 10.41
CA VAL A 138 3.64 11.00 11.60
C VAL A 138 3.14 10.01 12.64
N ILE A 139 1.83 9.95 12.90
CA ILE A 139 1.23 9.00 13.86
C ILE A 139 1.48 7.56 13.40
N ILE A 140 1.27 7.27 12.12
CA ILE A 140 1.52 5.94 11.53
C ILE A 140 2.99 5.55 11.69
N LEU A 141 3.94 6.46 11.39
CA LEU A 141 5.37 6.18 11.56
C LEU A 141 5.77 5.95 13.02
N ARG A 142 5.18 6.69 13.96
CA ARG A 142 5.40 6.47 15.40
C ARG A 142 4.87 5.10 15.83
N HIS A 143 3.69 4.71 15.35
CA HIS A 143 3.14 3.39 15.63
C HIS A 143 4.08 2.29 15.14
N ILE A 144 4.55 2.40 13.89
CA ILE A 144 5.56 1.49 13.32
C ILE A 144 6.82 1.44 14.20
N GLN A 145 7.37 2.58 14.61
CA GLN A 145 8.57 2.64 15.44
C GLN A 145 8.39 1.87 16.77
N VAL A 146 7.26 2.04 17.44
CA VAL A 146 6.97 1.36 18.71
C VAL A 146 6.82 -0.15 18.49
N SER A 147 6.11 -0.58 17.45
CA SER A 147 5.94 -2.00 17.12
C SER A 147 7.26 -2.72 16.80
N PHE A 148 8.20 -2.05 16.12
CA PHE A 148 9.50 -2.64 15.78
C PHE A 148 10.51 -2.62 16.92
N SER A 149 10.39 -1.67 17.86
CA SER A 149 11.26 -1.63 19.04
C SER A 149 11.11 -2.87 19.93
N PHE A 150 9.98 -3.59 19.81
CA PHE A 150 9.72 -4.86 20.50
C PHE A 150 10.47 -6.08 19.95
N PHE A 151 11.15 -5.98 18.80
CA PHE A 151 11.88 -7.09 18.17
C PHE A 151 13.41 -7.04 18.35
N ILE A 152 13.93 -6.02 19.07
CA ILE A 152 15.37 -5.82 19.28
C ILE A 152 15.79 -6.17 20.73
N ASP A 153 14.83 -6.46 21.61
CA ASP A 153 15.07 -7.01 22.97
C ASP A 153 14.81 -8.53 23.01
#